data_AF-A0A349K0J3-F1
#
_entry.id   AF-A0A349K0J3-F1
#
_cell.length_a   1.000
_cell.length_b   1.000
_cell.length_c   1.000
_cell.angle_alpha   90.00
_cell.angle_beta   90.00
_cell.angle_gamma   90.00
#
_symmetry.space_group_name_H-M   'P 1'
#
loop_
_entity.id
_entity.type
_entity.pdbx_description
1 polymer ?
#
loop_
_entity_poly.entity_id
_entity_poly.type
_entity_poly.pdbx_seq_one_letter_code
_entity_poly.pdbx_strand_id
1 'polypeptide(L)'
;RWRPDGSDADLISNRETADYQITQTDGTTINQRWQFPGRSDCLSCHNSTAGQALGVRTHQLNGSFFYPDSRIVANQLETWNELQMLDRRLLRWEIGSSLRSTPLHDGTVPLEHRVRSYLDSNCAHCHRPGALGPGFDARLTVPLHSQKLLNEALRSDLEGRFDLDPSHENDGQLIPGDPGLSAVYFRLAHPQPSPAAMPPLAKNLVDREALHALAIWIRGLQGTSATSIGVQLGGPSGQVDGPFPLTITFDRSVTNFLEDAITVKNGAIINLAGQGYFYTAQVFPIASPVTIEIPPGVMVREGLPNAASNQLLIPFSPQRDQDLRLEFDHDPATGTFRLSWLSKPNRVYHLRSAVNLRDPPPTWPVFGHYTRILAQPPRNTLEFVLPPEESRYFVIEAETITPK
;
A
#
# COMPACT_ATOMS: atom_id res chain seq x y z
N ARG A 1 -24.72 17.57 17.19
CA ARG A 1 -23.60 18.10 17.99
C ARG A 1 -23.57 17.33 19.30
N TRP A 2 -22.43 16.76 19.67
CA TRP A 2 -22.30 16.06 20.96
C TRP A 2 -22.61 17.02 22.13
N ARG A 3 -23.29 16.51 23.15
CA ARG A 3 -23.48 17.20 24.43
C ARG A 3 -22.13 17.29 25.16
N PRO A 4 -21.94 18.26 26.06
CA PRO A 4 -20.67 18.46 26.76
C PRO A 4 -20.16 17.23 27.55
N ASP A 5 -21.07 16.34 27.97
CA ASP A 5 -20.75 15.11 28.70
C ASP A 5 -20.47 13.90 27.79
N GLY A 6 -20.58 14.06 26.47
CA GLY A 6 -20.39 12.98 25.49
C GLY A 6 -21.46 11.89 25.53
N SER A 7 -22.53 12.06 26.30
CA SER A 7 -23.57 11.01 26.49
C SER A 7 -24.43 10.80 25.25
N ASP A 8 -24.63 11.86 24.46
CA ASP A 8 -25.57 11.90 23.34
C ASP A 8 -25.27 13.10 22.43
N ALA A 9 -25.93 13.18 21.27
CA ALA A 9 -25.80 14.30 20.34
C ALA A 9 -27.16 14.94 20.03
N ASP A 10 -27.19 16.29 20.07
CA ASP A 10 -28.37 17.06 19.70
C ASP A 10 -28.39 17.31 18.19
N LEU A 11 -29.55 17.14 17.57
CA LEU A 11 -29.78 17.50 16.17
C LEU A 11 -29.83 19.03 16.05
N ILE A 12 -28.96 19.58 15.20
CA ILE A 12 -29.00 21.01 14.87
C ILE A 12 -29.78 21.21 13.55
N SER A 13 -30.53 22.31 13.46
CA SER A 13 -31.34 22.62 12.27
C SER A 13 -30.60 23.54 11.29
N ASN A 14 -29.81 24.48 11.82
CA ASN A 14 -29.02 25.44 11.06
C ASN A 14 -27.53 25.14 11.21
N ARG A 15 -26.71 25.78 10.36
CA ARG A 15 -25.25 25.70 10.48
C ARG A 15 -24.81 26.30 11.81
N GLU A 16 -23.93 25.59 12.51
CA GLU A 16 -23.31 26.05 13.77
C GLU A 16 -21.79 25.87 13.73
N THR A 17 -21.10 26.57 14.61
CA THR A 17 -19.66 26.37 14.86
C THR A 17 -19.38 26.27 16.34
N ALA A 18 -18.39 25.47 16.72
CA ALA A 18 -17.86 25.44 18.08
C ALA A 18 -16.35 25.27 18.05
N ASP A 19 -15.65 25.83 19.04
CA ASP A 19 -14.20 25.69 19.18
C ASP A 19 -13.91 24.62 20.24
N TYR A 20 -13.08 23.65 19.90
CA TYR A 20 -12.68 22.53 20.76
C TYR A 20 -11.20 22.61 21.07
N GLN A 21 -10.84 22.39 22.33
CA GLN A 21 -9.46 22.10 22.71
C GLN A 21 -9.18 20.63 22.45
N ILE A 22 -8.19 20.36 21.61
CA ILE A 22 -7.75 19.01 21.26
C ILE A 22 -6.34 18.83 21.78
N THR A 23 -6.16 17.85 22.66
CA THR A 23 -4.83 17.39 23.08
C THR A 23 -4.27 16.43 22.02
N GLN A 24 -3.13 16.78 21.46
CA GLN A 24 -2.42 15.99 20.45
C GLN A 24 -1.64 14.85 21.12
N THR A 25 -1.16 13.91 20.30
CA THR A 25 -0.40 12.74 20.78
C THR A 25 0.92 13.10 21.46
N ASP A 26 1.46 14.28 21.19
CA ASP A 26 2.68 14.82 21.82
C ASP A 26 2.39 15.59 23.12
N GLY A 27 1.12 15.63 23.57
CA GLY A 27 0.67 16.33 24.78
C GLY A 27 0.40 17.83 24.59
N THR A 28 0.69 18.40 23.42
CA THR A 28 0.32 19.80 23.13
C THR A 28 -1.18 19.94 22.94
N THR A 29 -1.72 21.15 23.14
CA THR A 29 -3.16 21.43 22.94
C THR A 29 -3.34 22.44 21.83
N ILE A 30 -4.23 22.15 20.89
CA ILE A 30 -4.66 23.06 19.82
C ILE A 30 -6.12 23.45 20.00
N ASN A 31 -6.47 24.67 19.60
CA ASN A 31 -7.87 25.06 19.42
C ASN A 31 -8.28 24.74 17.98
N GLN A 32 -9.27 23.87 17.82
CA GLN A 32 -9.84 23.53 16.54
C GLN A 32 -11.28 24.00 16.44
N ARG A 33 -11.55 24.86 15.46
CA ARG A 33 -12.90 25.20 15.07
C ARG A 33 -13.55 24.02 14.37
N TRP A 34 -14.72 23.62 14.85
CA TRP A 34 -15.59 22.66 14.20
C TRP A 34 -16.76 23.38 13.55
N GLN A 35 -17.11 22.97 12.33
CA GLN A 35 -18.32 23.41 11.66
C GLN A 35 -19.30 22.25 11.61
N PHE A 36 -20.53 22.51 12.05
CA PHE A 36 -21.62 21.57 11.93
C PHE A 36 -22.50 21.98 10.75
N PRO A 37 -22.52 21.19 9.65
CA PRO A 37 -23.32 21.51 8.48
C PRO A 37 -24.82 21.54 8.81
N GLY A 38 -25.55 22.47 8.21
CA GLY A 38 -27.02 22.47 8.25
C GLY A 38 -27.60 21.42 7.30
N ARG A 39 -28.91 21.13 7.42
CA ARG A 39 -29.57 20.12 6.58
C ARG A 39 -29.40 20.35 5.08
N SER A 40 -29.45 21.60 4.62
CA SER A 40 -29.25 21.97 3.22
C SER A 40 -27.80 21.73 2.75
N ASP A 41 -26.82 21.89 3.64
CA ASP A 41 -25.41 21.65 3.32
C ASP A 41 -25.17 20.17 3.04
N CYS A 42 -25.83 19.27 3.79
CA CYS A 42 -25.74 17.82 3.58
C CYS A 42 -26.11 17.43 2.14
N LEU A 43 -27.18 18.03 1.61
CA LEU A 43 -27.67 17.75 0.26
C LEU A 43 -26.77 18.29 -0.86
N SER A 44 -25.76 19.10 -0.52
CA SER A 44 -24.74 19.50 -1.50
C SER A 44 -23.91 18.28 -1.95
N CYS A 45 -23.61 17.36 -1.02
CA CYS A 45 -22.86 16.13 -1.32
C CYS A 45 -23.78 14.91 -1.45
N HIS A 46 -24.84 14.83 -0.66
CA HIS A 46 -25.81 13.72 -0.64
C HIS A 46 -26.93 13.90 -1.69
N ASN A 47 -26.54 14.18 -2.94
CA ASN A 47 -27.48 14.39 -4.05
C ASN A 47 -27.65 13.11 -4.90
N SER A 48 -28.60 13.14 -5.84
CA SER A 48 -28.90 12.00 -6.71
C SER A 48 -27.71 11.58 -7.60
N THR A 49 -26.93 12.54 -8.11
CA THR A 49 -25.73 12.23 -8.92
C THR A 49 -24.67 11.49 -8.12
N ALA A 50 -24.49 11.83 -6.84
CA ALA A 50 -23.56 11.17 -5.95
C ALA A 50 -24.09 9.83 -5.40
N GLY A 51 -25.37 9.50 -5.61
CA GLY A 51 -26.00 8.26 -5.16
C GLY A 51 -26.76 8.39 -3.82
N GLN A 52 -27.01 9.61 -3.36
CA GLN A 52 -27.61 9.96 -2.05
C GLN A 52 -26.81 9.50 -0.84
N ALA A 53 -26.53 8.21 -0.69
CA ALA A 53 -25.68 7.67 0.36
C ALA A 53 -24.22 7.64 -0.12
N LEU A 54 -23.34 8.36 0.59
CA LEU A 54 -21.90 8.34 0.33
C LEU A 54 -21.25 7.18 1.08
N GLY A 55 -21.51 5.96 0.59
CA GLY A 55 -20.97 4.73 1.15
C GLY A 55 -19.59 4.37 0.59
N VAL A 56 -19.02 3.29 1.12
CA VAL A 56 -17.81 2.66 0.59
C VAL A 56 -18.05 2.09 -0.81
N ARG A 57 -17.00 2.08 -1.63
CA ARG A 57 -16.98 1.50 -2.98
C ARG A 57 -16.16 0.23 -3.02
N THR A 58 -16.45 -0.67 -3.97
CA THR A 58 -15.78 -1.98 -4.09
C THR A 58 -14.25 -1.88 -4.07
N HIS A 59 -13.66 -0.94 -4.82
CA HIS A 59 -12.20 -0.77 -4.84
C HIS A 59 -11.63 -0.25 -3.52
N GLN A 60 -12.40 0.44 -2.69
CA GLN A 60 -11.98 0.85 -1.34
C GLN A 60 -11.97 -0.33 -0.34
N LEU A 61 -12.75 -1.37 -0.62
CA LEU A 61 -12.79 -2.61 0.17
C LEU A 61 -11.86 -3.71 -0.37
N ASN A 62 -11.32 -3.56 -1.58
CA ASN A 62 -10.46 -4.56 -2.20
C ASN A 62 -9.02 -4.52 -1.66
N GLY A 63 -8.86 -4.81 -0.37
CA GLY A 63 -7.56 -4.80 0.29
C GLY A 63 -7.59 -5.62 1.57
N SER A 64 -6.41 -6.02 2.03
CA SER A 64 -6.21 -6.73 3.28
C SER A 64 -6.53 -5.81 4.46
N PHE A 65 -7.26 -6.35 5.43
CA PHE A 65 -7.57 -5.69 6.70
C PHE A 65 -7.26 -6.64 7.84
N PHE A 66 -6.69 -6.12 8.93
CA PHE A 66 -6.47 -6.88 10.15
C PHE A 66 -7.73 -6.79 11.02
N TYR A 67 -8.39 -7.93 11.22
CA TYR A 67 -9.57 -8.07 12.07
C TYR A 67 -9.12 -8.34 13.51
N PRO A 68 -9.22 -7.35 14.44
CA PRO A 68 -8.59 -7.48 15.75
C PRO A 68 -9.13 -8.62 16.60
N ASP A 69 -10.45 -8.84 16.54
CA ASP A 69 -11.14 -9.85 17.36
C ASP A 69 -10.73 -11.28 16.98
N SER A 70 -10.56 -11.55 15.68
CA SER A 70 -10.14 -12.86 15.18
C SER A 70 -8.62 -12.99 15.01
N ARG A 71 -7.90 -11.87 15.02
CA ARG A 71 -6.46 -11.75 14.70
C ARG A 71 -6.11 -12.27 13.29
N ILE A 72 -7.08 -12.24 12.38
CA ILE A 72 -6.91 -12.67 10.99
C ILE A 72 -6.68 -11.44 10.11
N VAL A 73 -5.75 -11.54 9.18
CA VAL A 73 -5.65 -10.62 8.04
C VAL A 73 -6.37 -11.26 6.86
N ALA A 74 -7.39 -10.59 6.35
CA ALA A 74 -8.16 -11.06 5.19
C ALA A 74 -8.57 -9.89 4.29
N ASN A 75 -8.86 -10.17 3.02
CA ASN A 75 -9.44 -9.16 2.13
C ASN A 75 -10.86 -8.81 2.60
N GLN A 76 -11.22 -7.53 2.62
CA GLN A 76 -12.53 -7.12 3.15
C GLN A 76 -13.69 -7.60 2.26
N LEU A 77 -13.52 -7.67 0.93
CA LEU A 77 -14.53 -8.22 0.02
C LEU A 77 -14.71 -9.73 0.22
N GLU A 78 -13.63 -10.47 0.47
CA GLU A 78 -13.73 -11.90 0.84
C GLU A 78 -14.47 -12.07 2.17
N THR A 79 -14.21 -11.19 3.13
CA THR A 79 -14.91 -11.23 4.42
C THR A 79 -16.40 -10.91 4.25
N TRP A 80 -16.75 -9.91 3.44
CA TRP A 80 -18.15 -9.55 3.15
C TRP A 80 -18.89 -10.65 2.38
N ASN A 81 -18.20 -11.38 1.50
CA ASN A 81 -18.72 -12.60 0.87
C ASN A 81 -19.13 -13.64 1.92
N GLU A 82 -18.26 -13.95 2.87
CA GLU A 82 -18.54 -14.96 3.91
C GLU A 82 -19.65 -14.51 4.87
N LEU A 83 -19.80 -13.20 5.08
CA LEU A 83 -20.89 -12.60 5.87
C LEU A 83 -22.20 -12.43 5.08
N GLN A 84 -22.23 -12.79 3.80
CA GLN A 84 -23.40 -12.62 2.92
C GLN A 84 -23.92 -11.18 2.83
N MET A 85 -23.00 -10.20 2.91
CA MET A 85 -23.34 -8.77 2.81
C MET A 85 -23.48 -8.28 1.37
N LEU A 86 -23.22 -9.14 0.38
CA LEU A 86 -23.25 -8.84 -1.04
C LEU A 86 -24.39 -9.61 -1.73
N ASP A 87 -25.09 -8.97 -2.67
CA ASP A 87 -26.18 -9.59 -3.43
C ASP A 87 -25.72 -10.81 -4.26
N ARG A 88 -24.43 -10.87 -4.58
CA ARG A 88 -23.77 -12.03 -5.19
C ARG A 88 -22.43 -12.30 -4.52
N ARG A 89 -22.05 -13.57 -4.49
CA ARG A 89 -20.69 -13.97 -4.12
C ARG A 89 -19.71 -13.56 -5.23
N LEU A 90 -18.64 -12.85 -4.86
CA LEU A 90 -17.50 -12.55 -5.74
C LEU A 90 -16.51 -13.71 -5.71
N LEU A 91 -16.04 -14.16 -6.88
CA LEU A 91 -15.02 -15.19 -7.00
C LEU A 91 -13.63 -14.61 -6.70
N ARG A 92 -12.71 -15.44 -6.18
CA ARG A 92 -11.34 -14.98 -5.84
C ARG A 92 -10.61 -14.33 -7.00
N TRP A 93 -10.77 -14.85 -8.22
CA TRP A 93 -10.15 -14.26 -9.41
C TRP A 93 -10.76 -12.90 -9.77
N GLU A 94 -12.06 -12.68 -9.51
CA GLU A 94 -12.71 -11.38 -9.72
C GLU A 94 -12.17 -10.34 -8.73
N ILE A 95 -11.98 -10.72 -7.47
CA ILE A 95 -11.39 -9.85 -6.44
C ILE A 95 -9.93 -9.53 -6.81
N GLY A 96 -9.14 -10.55 -7.18
CA GLY A 96 -7.73 -10.40 -7.53
C GLY A 96 -7.47 -9.58 -8.80
N SER A 97 -8.38 -9.60 -9.78
CA SER A 97 -8.28 -8.78 -10.99
C SER A 97 -8.94 -7.41 -10.88
N SER A 98 -9.65 -7.13 -9.78
CA SER A 98 -10.35 -5.87 -9.58
C SER A 98 -9.43 -4.74 -9.14
N LEU A 99 -9.86 -3.52 -9.47
CA LEU A 99 -9.22 -2.30 -9.00
C LEU A 99 -9.24 -2.23 -7.47
N ARG A 100 -8.17 -1.67 -6.88
CA ARG A 100 -8.11 -1.36 -5.44
C ARG A 100 -7.64 0.07 -5.19
N SER A 101 -8.22 0.74 -4.20
CA SER A 101 -7.66 1.96 -3.64
C SER A 101 -6.40 1.63 -2.84
N THR A 102 -5.46 2.56 -2.82
CA THR A 102 -4.22 2.41 -2.04
C THR A 102 -3.96 3.65 -1.18
N PRO A 103 -3.60 3.49 0.10
CA PRO A 103 -3.27 4.62 0.96
C PRO A 103 -1.98 5.33 0.51
N LEU A 104 -1.87 6.62 0.83
CA LEU A 104 -0.75 7.46 0.38
C LEU A 104 0.63 6.98 0.87
N HIS A 105 0.71 6.38 2.05
CA HIS A 105 1.94 5.87 2.64
C HIS A 105 2.41 4.51 2.10
N ASP A 106 1.62 3.81 1.28
CA ASP A 106 2.04 2.52 0.72
C ASP A 106 3.07 2.72 -0.42
N GLY A 107 4.35 2.74 -0.04
CA GLY A 107 5.46 2.92 -0.98
C GLY A 107 5.58 1.85 -2.07
N THR A 108 4.83 0.74 -1.98
CA THR A 108 4.91 -0.37 -2.96
C THR A 108 4.07 -0.16 -4.21
N VAL A 109 3.27 0.92 -4.26
CA VAL A 109 2.36 1.23 -5.36
C VAL A 109 2.78 2.56 -6.02
N PRO A 110 2.65 2.71 -7.36
CA PRO A 110 2.98 3.97 -8.02
C PRO A 110 2.29 5.17 -7.37
N LEU A 111 3.02 6.26 -7.21
CA LEU A 111 2.54 7.47 -6.53
C LEU A 111 1.25 8.02 -7.16
N GLU A 112 1.18 7.99 -8.50
CA GLU A 112 -0.01 8.40 -9.24
C GLU A 112 -1.28 7.69 -8.77
N HIS A 113 -1.23 6.36 -8.65
CA HIS A 113 -2.40 5.57 -8.25
C HIS A 113 -2.82 5.85 -6.80
N ARG A 114 -1.86 6.08 -5.91
CA ARG A 114 -2.13 6.47 -4.52
C ARG A 114 -2.79 7.84 -4.43
N VAL A 115 -2.25 8.83 -5.14
CA VAL A 115 -2.86 10.18 -5.17
C VAL A 115 -4.26 10.12 -5.78
N ARG A 116 -4.44 9.38 -6.88
CA ARG A 116 -5.77 9.18 -7.49
C ARG A 116 -6.74 8.43 -6.56
N SER A 117 -6.26 7.49 -5.74
CA SER A 117 -7.08 6.81 -4.73
C SER A 117 -7.58 7.79 -3.65
N TYR A 118 -6.72 8.73 -3.25
CA TYR A 118 -7.10 9.82 -2.34
C TYR A 118 -8.12 10.76 -2.98
N LEU A 119 -7.91 11.19 -4.23
CA LEU A 119 -8.85 12.04 -4.96
C LEU A 119 -10.21 11.36 -5.16
N ASP A 120 -10.24 10.06 -5.44
CA ASP A 120 -11.50 9.32 -5.54
C ASP A 120 -12.27 9.34 -4.23
N SER A 121 -11.59 9.02 -3.14
CA SER A 121 -12.21 8.89 -1.82
C SER A 121 -12.72 10.25 -1.30
N ASN A 122 -12.04 11.35 -1.63
CA ASN A 122 -12.34 12.68 -1.08
C ASN A 122 -13.04 13.64 -2.05
N CYS A 123 -13.03 13.39 -3.36
CA CYS A 123 -13.50 14.35 -4.37
C CYS A 123 -14.54 13.78 -5.33
N ALA A 124 -14.56 12.47 -5.60
CA ALA A 124 -15.37 11.89 -6.68
C ALA A 124 -16.88 11.91 -6.46
N HIS A 125 -17.37 12.31 -5.30
CA HIS A 125 -18.79 12.56 -5.08
C HIS A 125 -19.24 13.88 -5.74
N CYS A 126 -18.34 14.88 -5.83
CA CYS A 126 -18.60 16.19 -6.45
C CYS A 126 -17.94 16.33 -7.83
N HIS A 127 -16.76 15.77 -8.01
CA HIS A 127 -15.96 15.84 -9.24
C HIS A 127 -16.19 14.58 -10.09
N ARG A 128 -17.33 14.57 -10.79
CA ARG A 128 -17.73 13.53 -11.74
C ARG A 128 -18.74 14.10 -12.75
N PRO A 129 -18.95 13.45 -13.91
CA PRO A 129 -19.96 13.87 -14.88
C PRO A 129 -21.35 14.00 -14.25
N GLY A 130 -22.03 15.12 -14.52
CA GLY A 130 -23.39 15.42 -14.03
C GLY A 130 -23.47 15.92 -12.59
N ALA A 131 -22.34 16.11 -11.88
CA ALA A 131 -22.28 16.64 -10.52
C ALA A 131 -21.90 18.13 -10.51
N LEU A 132 -21.82 18.73 -9.32
CA LEU A 132 -21.58 20.18 -9.13
C LEU A 132 -20.17 20.65 -9.50
N GLY A 133 -19.17 19.77 -9.57
CA GLY A 133 -17.76 20.14 -9.82
C GLY A 133 -17.18 19.67 -11.17
N PRO A 134 -17.82 19.87 -12.34
CA PRO A 134 -17.33 19.27 -13.57
C PRO A 134 -16.20 20.12 -14.18
N GLY A 135 -15.01 20.06 -13.59
CA GLY A 135 -13.74 20.35 -14.26
C GLY A 135 -13.04 19.05 -14.66
N PHE A 136 -13.03 18.08 -13.75
CA PHE A 136 -12.45 16.75 -13.92
C PHE A 136 -13.34 15.67 -13.32
N ASP A 137 -13.01 14.42 -13.65
CA ASP A 137 -13.56 13.23 -13.06
C ASP A 137 -12.57 12.60 -12.07
N ALA A 138 -12.83 12.77 -10.77
CA ALA A 138 -11.95 12.25 -9.72
C ALA A 138 -12.13 10.75 -9.47
N ARG A 139 -13.04 10.06 -10.18
CA ARG A 139 -13.27 8.62 -9.96
C ARG A 139 -12.04 7.79 -10.32
N LEU A 140 -11.59 6.94 -9.39
CA LEU A 140 -10.43 6.06 -9.62
C LEU A 140 -10.64 5.11 -10.79
N THR A 141 -11.89 4.70 -11.03
CA THR A 141 -12.30 3.84 -12.15
C THR A 141 -12.12 4.47 -13.52
N VAL A 142 -11.89 5.78 -13.60
CA VAL A 142 -11.62 6.50 -14.84
C VAL A 142 -10.10 6.64 -14.98
N PRO A 143 -9.48 6.07 -16.03
CA PRO A 143 -8.03 6.17 -16.23
C PRO A 143 -7.60 7.62 -16.43
N LEU A 144 -6.37 7.96 -16.03
CA LEU A 144 -5.87 9.33 -15.92
C LEU A 144 -6.11 10.17 -17.18
N HIS A 145 -5.83 9.61 -18.36
CA HIS A 145 -6.04 10.29 -19.64
C HIS A 145 -7.51 10.72 -19.89
N SER A 146 -8.47 10.04 -19.27
CA SER A 146 -9.90 10.35 -19.38
C SER A 146 -10.43 11.18 -18.22
N GLN A 147 -9.64 11.42 -17.16
CA GLN A 147 -10.08 12.18 -15.99
C GLN A 147 -10.16 13.68 -16.25
N LYS A 148 -9.56 14.20 -17.32
CA LYS A 148 -9.45 15.64 -17.58
C LYS A 148 -8.83 16.41 -16.42
N LEU A 149 -7.82 15.79 -15.80
CA LEU A 149 -7.15 16.35 -14.62
C LEU A 149 -5.90 17.15 -14.99
N LEU A 150 -5.23 16.80 -16.10
CA LEU A 150 -3.94 17.36 -16.48
C LEU A 150 -4.09 18.34 -17.65
N ASN A 151 -3.46 19.52 -17.57
CA ASN A 151 -3.44 20.54 -18.62
C ASN A 151 -4.82 21.01 -19.10
N GLU A 152 -5.84 20.83 -18.28
CA GLU A 152 -7.19 21.27 -18.58
C GLU A 152 -7.40 22.66 -17.98
N ALA A 153 -7.94 23.56 -18.79
CA ALA A 153 -8.27 24.91 -18.38
C ALA A 153 -9.20 24.87 -17.15
N LEU A 154 -9.11 25.92 -16.32
CA LEU A 154 -10.07 26.10 -15.24
C LEU A 154 -11.46 26.38 -15.82
N ARG A 155 -12.48 26.09 -15.03
CA ARG A 155 -13.85 26.48 -15.39
C ARG A 155 -13.93 28.01 -15.39
N SER A 156 -14.66 28.60 -16.34
CA SER A 156 -14.74 30.06 -16.52
C SER A 156 -15.29 30.84 -15.32
N ASP A 157 -16.01 30.19 -14.40
CA ASP A 157 -16.45 30.80 -13.14
C ASP A 157 -15.33 30.88 -12.08
N LEU A 158 -14.23 30.17 -12.30
CA LEU A 158 -13.00 30.16 -11.49
C LEU A 158 -11.87 30.96 -12.15
N GLU A 159 -11.87 31.08 -13.48
CA GLU A 159 -10.96 31.95 -14.24
C GLU A 159 -11.01 33.39 -13.71
N GLY A 160 -9.86 33.96 -13.33
CA GLY A 160 -9.74 35.32 -12.78
C GLY A 160 -10.26 35.53 -11.34
N ARG A 161 -10.87 34.52 -10.70
CA ARG A 161 -11.19 34.56 -9.25
C ARG A 161 -10.07 33.99 -8.38
N PHE A 162 -9.27 33.11 -8.97
CA PHE A 162 -8.06 32.55 -8.40
C PHE A 162 -6.92 33.11 -9.22
N ASP A 163 -6.49 34.32 -8.86
CA ASP A 163 -5.26 34.88 -9.40
C ASP A 163 -4.11 34.18 -8.67
N LEU A 164 -3.79 32.94 -9.07
CA LEU A 164 -2.71 32.16 -8.44
C LEU A 164 -1.36 32.82 -8.72
N ASP A 165 -1.27 33.57 -9.82
CA ASP A 165 -0.26 34.58 -10.11
C ASP A 165 -0.79 35.63 -11.12
N PRO A 166 -0.88 36.94 -10.77
CA PRO A 166 -1.29 38.03 -11.67
C PRO A 166 -0.43 38.21 -12.92
N SER A 167 0.73 37.53 -12.98
CA SER A 167 1.68 37.58 -14.09
C SER A 167 1.65 36.35 -15.00
N HIS A 168 0.84 35.33 -14.70
CA HIS A 168 0.78 34.09 -15.50
C HIS A 168 -0.60 33.88 -16.14
N GLU A 169 -0.61 33.76 -17.47
CA GLU A 169 -1.84 33.62 -18.28
C GLU A 169 -2.42 32.17 -18.30
N ASN A 170 -1.84 31.20 -17.59
CA ASN A 170 -2.13 29.76 -17.77
C ASN A 170 -2.28 28.95 -16.46
N ASP A 171 -3.30 29.25 -15.66
CA ASP A 171 -3.72 28.37 -14.57
C ASP A 171 -4.49 27.15 -15.10
N GLY A 172 -4.31 25.97 -14.47
CA GLY A 172 -5.03 24.76 -14.84
C GLY A 172 -5.38 23.88 -13.64
N GLN A 173 -6.08 22.79 -13.90
CA GLN A 173 -6.50 21.88 -12.83
C GLN A 173 -5.31 21.26 -12.10
N LEU A 174 -4.47 20.53 -12.85
CA LEU A 174 -3.09 20.20 -12.51
C LEU A 174 -2.20 20.55 -13.70
N ILE A 175 -1.15 21.30 -13.44
CA ILE A 175 -0.12 21.66 -14.41
C ILE A 175 1.12 20.79 -14.10
N PRO A 176 1.47 19.82 -14.97
CA PRO A 176 2.67 19.01 -14.82
C PRO A 176 3.91 19.86 -14.57
N GLY A 177 4.71 19.46 -13.58
CA GLY A 177 5.92 20.16 -13.16
C GLY A 177 5.69 21.29 -12.16
N ASP A 178 4.51 21.90 -12.10
CA ASP A 178 4.28 23.13 -11.32
C ASP A 178 3.07 23.06 -10.37
N PRO A 179 3.30 22.75 -9.07
CA PRO A 179 2.26 22.83 -8.06
C PRO A 179 1.68 24.23 -7.83
N GLY A 180 2.45 25.30 -8.10
CA GLY A 180 2.03 26.69 -7.93
C GLY A 180 0.93 27.10 -8.91
N LEU A 181 1.00 26.58 -10.14
CA LEU A 181 0.01 26.80 -11.20
C LEU A 181 -1.14 25.78 -11.18
N SER A 182 -1.16 24.88 -10.19
CA SER A 182 -2.13 23.78 -10.09
C SER A 182 -3.26 24.11 -9.12
N ALA A 183 -4.45 24.44 -9.62
CA ALA A 183 -5.57 24.84 -8.78
C ALA A 183 -5.97 23.78 -7.74
N VAL A 184 -5.93 22.48 -8.08
CA VAL A 184 -6.25 21.42 -7.11
C VAL A 184 -5.31 21.48 -5.89
N TYR A 185 -4.01 21.74 -6.11
CA TYR A 185 -3.03 21.86 -5.03
C TYR A 185 -3.34 23.07 -4.14
N PHE A 186 -3.53 24.26 -4.73
CA PHE A 186 -3.85 25.48 -3.98
C PHE A 186 -5.13 25.33 -3.15
N ARG A 187 -6.19 24.79 -3.75
CA ARG A 187 -7.49 24.63 -3.07
C ARG A 187 -7.44 23.59 -1.95
N LEU A 188 -6.63 22.54 -2.13
CA LEU A 188 -6.39 21.55 -1.08
C LEU A 188 -5.54 22.14 0.07
N ALA A 189 -4.64 23.07 -0.21
CA ALA A 189 -3.85 23.78 0.80
C ALA A 189 -4.63 24.85 1.58
N HIS A 190 -5.76 25.35 1.05
CA HIS A 190 -6.55 26.38 1.73
C HIS A 190 -7.14 25.87 3.07
N PRO A 191 -6.89 26.55 4.20
CA PRO A 191 -7.09 25.97 5.54
C PRO A 191 -8.53 26.00 6.06
N GLN A 192 -9.38 26.85 5.50
CA GLN A 192 -10.74 27.10 5.98
C GLN A 192 -11.76 27.07 4.85
N PRO A 193 -13.06 26.86 5.11
CA PRO A 193 -14.08 26.74 4.08
C PRO A 193 -14.32 28.07 3.40
N SER A 194 -14.17 28.08 2.09
CA SER A 194 -14.41 29.23 1.22
C SER A 194 -14.60 28.70 -0.20
N PRO A 195 -15.03 29.55 -1.16
CA PRO A 195 -14.98 29.18 -2.57
C PRO A 195 -13.57 28.75 -3.03
N ALA A 196 -12.51 29.24 -2.35
CA ALA A 196 -11.12 28.85 -2.60
C ALA A 196 -10.74 27.48 -2.05
N ALA A 197 -11.49 26.94 -1.10
CA ALA A 197 -11.15 25.69 -0.46
C ALA A 197 -11.75 24.49 -1.19
N MET A 198 -11.04 23.37 -1.11
CA MET A 198 -11.59 22.05 -1.39
C MET A 198 -11.41 21.13 -0.17
N PRO A 199 -12.51 20.52 0.34
CA PRO A 199 -13.91 20.84 0.00
C PRO A 199 -14.30 22.27 0.42
N PRO A 200 -15.31 22.91 -0.22
CA PRO A 200 -15.68 24.29 0.04
C PRO A 200 -16.52 24.48 1.33
N LEU A 201 -16.94 23.38 1.96
CA LEU A 201 -17.71 23.34 3.20
C LEU A 201 -17.10 22.29 4.15
N ALA A 202 -17.30 22.48 5.45
CA ALA A 202 -16.88 21.53 6.50
C ALA A 202 -15.37 21.18 6.52
N LYS A 203 -14.51 22.05 6.00
CA LYS A 203 -13.05 21.91 6.05
C LYS A 203 -12.44 22.72 7.19
N ASN A 204 -11.75 22.09 8.12
CA ASN A 204 -11.09 22.81 9.22
C ASN A 204 -9.61 22.47 9.39
N LEU A 205 -9.10 21.55 8.57
CA LEU A 205 -7.71 21.09 8.60
C LEU A 205 -7.23 20.88 7.17
N VAL A 206 -5.92 21.04 6.98
CA VAL A 206 -5.22 20.67 5.75
C VAL A 206 -4.64 19.28 5.96
N ASP A 207 -4.96 18.35 5.06
CA ASP A 207 -4.28 17.06 5.01
C ASP A 207 -2.88 17.26 4.41
N ARG A 208 -1.88 17.30 5.30
CA ARG A 208 -0.49 17.57 4.93
C ARG A 208 0.16 16.39 4.19
N GLU A 209 -0.24 15.15 4.50
CA GLU A 209 0.26 13.96 3.80
C GLU A 209 -0.22 13.98 2.35
N ALA A 210 -1.52 14.23 2.16
CA ALA A 210 -2.11 14.35 0.82
C ALA A 210 -1.53 15.52 0.03
N LEU A 211 -1.36 16.67 0.66
CA LEU A 211 -0.76 17.84 -0.01
C LEU A 211 0.68 17.55 -0.44
N HIS A 212 1.48 16.92 0.42
CA HIS A 212 2.85 16.55 0.11
C HIS A 212 2.93 15.53 -1.04
N ALA A 213 2.12 14.47 -0.99
CA ALA A 213 2.06 13.46 -2.04
C ALA A 213 1.62 14.06 -3.38
N LEU A 214 0.62 14.95 -3.37
CA LEU A 214 0.16 15.67 -4.55
C LEU A 214 1.26 16.57 -5.13
N ALA A 215 1.99 17.32 -4.29
CA ALA A 215 3.11 18.16 -4.73
C ALA A 215 4.26 17.35 -5.37
N ILE A 216 4.57 16.16 -4.83
CA ILE A 216 5.59 15.28 -5.43
C ILE A 216 5.08 14.76 -6.77
N TRP A 217 3.83 14.30 -6.83
CA TRP A 217 3.26 13.78 -8.05
C TRP A 217 3.24 14.84 -9.15
N ILE A 218 2.73 16.05 -8.87
CA ILE A 218 2.69 17.16 -9.82
C ILE A 218 4.09 17.46 -10.38
N ARG A 219 5.10 17.59 -9.52
CA ARG A 219 6.49 17.84 -9.95
C ARG A 219 7.07 16.72 -10.82
N GLY A 220 6.63 15.48 -10.61
CA GLY A 220 7.05 14.31 -11.39
C GLY A 220 6.21 14.03 -12.64
N LEU A 221 5.09 14.73 -12.85
CA LEU A 221 4.26 14.56 -14.03
C LEU A 221 5.01 15.06 -15.27
N GLN A 222 5.01 14.26 -16.33
CA GLN A 222 5.43 14.68 -17.67
C GLN A 222 4.22 14.98 -18.59
N GLY A 223 3.01 14.99 -18.03
CA GLY A 223 1.75 14.98 -18.79
C GLY A 223 1.45 13.60 -19.38
N THR A 224 0.33 13.48 -20.11
CA THR A 224 0.02 12.29 -20.92
C THR A 224 0.49 12.48 -22.35
N SER A 225 1.18 11.49 -22.90
CA SER A 225 1.64 11.51 -24.31
C SER A 225 0.49 11.21 -25.26
N ALA A 226 0.36 11.97 -26.35
CA ALA A 226 -0.61 11.66 -27.41
C ALA A 226 -0.17 10.47 -28.30
N THR A 227 1.10 10.08 -28.24
CA THR A 227 1.70 9.08 -29.14
C THR A 227 2.05 7.77 -28.45
N SER A 228 1.90 7.70 -27.12
CA SER A 228 2.20 6.50 -26.35
C SER A 228 1.37 6.39 -25.07
N ILE A 229 1.18 5.15 -24.63
CA ILE A 229 0.52 4.81 -23.37
C ILE A 229 1.56 4.85 -22.25
N GLY A 230 1.37 5.72 -21.26
CA GLY A 230 2.23 5.76 -20.08
C GLY A 230 2.04 4.52 -19.22
N VAL A 231 3.14 4.01 -18.67
CA VAL A 231 3.15 2.84 -17.78
C VAL A 231 4.10 3.09 -16.60
N GLN A 232 3.66 2.73 -15.40
CA GLN A 232 4.44 2.84 -14.17
C GLN A 232 4.42 1.53 -13.40
N LEU A 233 5.58 1.18 -12.83
CA LEU A 233 5.78 0.04 -11.94
C LEU A 233 5.90 0.53 -10.49
N GLY A 234 5.28 -0.20 -9.57
CA GLY A 234 5.48 -0.08 -8.13
C GLY A 234 5.86 -1.42 -7.53
N GLY A 235 6.77 -1.38 -6.57
CA GLY A 235 7.18 -2.51 -5.76
C GLY A 235 7.93 -1.99 -4.53
N PRO A 236 8.45 -2.88 -3.67
CA PRO A 236 9.26 -2.48 -2.52
C PRO A 236 10.40 -1.53 -2.93
N SER A 237 10.73 -0.54 -2.10
CA SER A 237 11.84 0.39 -2.35
C SER A 237 13.16 -0.05 -1.68
N GLY A 238 13.12 -1.07 -0.85
CA GLY A 238 14.25 -1.59 -0.07
C GLY A 238 14.57 -3.04 -0.36
N GLN A 239 15.52 -3.59 0.39
CA GLN A 239 15.87 -4.99 0.31
C GLN A 239 14.67 -5.88 0.69
N VAL A 240 14.45 -6.93 -0.09
CA VAL A 240 13.46 -7.98 0.19
C VAL A 240 14.15 -9.28 0.59
N ASP A 241 13.45 -10.09 1.36
CA ASP A 241 13.89 -11.40 1.83
C ASP A 241 13.09 -12.58 1.25
N GLY A 242 12.10 -12.28 0.40
CA GLY A 242 11.23 -13.27 -0.23
C GLY A 242 10.37 -12.67 -1.34
N PRO A 243 9.32 -13.39 -1.78
CA PRO A 243 8.42 -12.91 -2.82
C PRO A 243 7.72 -11.61 -2.43
N PHE A 244 7.52 -10.73 -3.42
CA PHE A 244 6.94 -9.41 -3.19
C PHE A 244 5.92 -9.02 -4.27
N PRO A 245 4.97 -8.10 -3.95
CA PRO A 245 4.00 -7.64 -4.92
C PRO A 245 4.62 -6.66 -5.92
N LEU A 246 4.23 -6.83 -7.18
CA LEU A 246 4.43 -5.86 -8.27
C LEU A 246 3.07 -5.24 -8.59
N THR A 247 3.03 -3.91 -8.67
CA THR A 247 1.87 -3.16 -9.15
C THR A 247 2.23 -2.46 -10.45
N ILE A 248 1.34 -2.51 -11.44
CA ILE A 248 1.53 -1.93 -12.77
C ILE A 248 0.33 -1.05 -13.05
N THR A 249 0.57 0.20 -13.41
CA THR A 249 -0.49 1.15 -13.76
C THR A 249 -0.23 1.81 -15.10
N PHE A 250 -1.29 1.96 -15.88
CA PHE A 250 -1.29 2.65 -17.15
C PHE A 250 -2.05 3.98 -17.05
N ASP A 251 -1.71 4.95 -17.89
CA ASP A 251 -2.46 6.22 -17.97
C ASP A 251 -3.82 6.08 -18.70
N ARG A 252 -4.01 4.94 -19.38
CA ARG A 252 -5.20 4.54 -20.14
C ARG A 252 -5.55 3.10 -19.81
N SER A 253 -6.81 2.72 -20.03
CA SER A 253 -7.16 1.30 -19.99
C SER A 253 -6.39 0.53 -21.06
N VAL A 254 -5.97 -0.70 -20.77
CA VAL A 254 -5.34 -1.61 -21.71
C VAL A 254 -6.04 -2.96 -21.61
N THR A 255 -5.92 -3.76 -22.68
CA THR A 255 -6.52 -5.09 -22.77
C THR A 255 -5.46 -6.06 -23.25
N ASN A 256 -5.58 -7.34 -22.90
CA ASN A 256 -4.64 -8.40 -23.30
C ASN A 256 -3.19 -8.12 -22.88
N PHE A 257 -2.98 -7.47 -21.73
CA PHE A 257 -1.66 -7.35 -21.14
C PHE A 257 -1.29 -8.69 -20.47
N LEU A 258 -0.20 -9.30 -20.93
CA LEU A 258 0.22 -10.65 -20.55
C LEU A 258 1.59 -10.61 -19.86
N GLU A 259 1.96 -11.72 -19.19
CA GLU A 259 3.21 -11.83 -18.42
C GLU A 259 4.48 -11.68 -19.28
N ASP A 260 4.42 -12.06 -20.56
CA ASP A 260 5.54 -11.98 -21.52
C ASP A 260 5.92 -10.54 -21.90
N ALA A 261 5.04 -9.57 -21.64
CA ALA A 261 5.32 -8.15 -21.82
C ALA A 261 6.23 -7.56 -20.71
N ILE A 262 6.50 -8.32 -19.66
CA ILE A 262 7.27 -7.87 -18.49
C ILE A 262 8.66 -8.52 -18.51
N THR A 263 9.69 -7.69 -18.60
CA THR A 263 11.08 -8.15 -18.49
C THR A 263 11.47 -8.24 -17.02
N VAL A 264 11.73 -9.45 -16.53
CA VAL A 264 12.28 -9.71 -15.20
C VAL A 264 13.66 -10.35 -15.32
N LYS A 265 14.68 -9.77 -14.69
CA LYS A 265 15.99 -10.41 -14.51
C LYS A 265 16.18 -10.81 -13.07
N ASN A 266 16.85 -11.94 -12.85
CA ASN A 266 17.12 -12.50 -11.52
C ASN A 266 15.86 -12.81 -10.69
N GLY A 267 14.72 -13.02 -11.34
CA GLY A 267 13.45 -13.37 -10.69
C GLY A 267 12.47 -13.96 -11.69
N ALA A 268 11.34 -14.41 -11.18
CA ALA A 268 10.19 -14.86 -11.97
C ALA A 268 8.93 -14.11 -11.54
N ILE A 269 8.01 -13.91 -12.48
CA ILE A 269 6.69 -13.33 -12.22
C ILE A 269 5.63 -14.42 -12.29
N ILE A 270 4.64 -14.37 -11.40
CA ILE A 270 3.47 -15.24 -11.45
C ILE A 270 2.21 -14.46 -11.04
N ASN A 271 1.05 -15.03 -11.36
CA ASN A 271 -0.26 -14.53 -10.94
C ASN A 271 -0.51 -13.10 -11.41
N LEU A 272 -0.11 -12.75 -12.64
CA LEU A 272 -0.54 -11.48 -13.22
C LEU A 272 -2.07 -11.43 -13.29
N ALA A 273 -2.65 -10.46 -12.61
CA ALA A 273 -4.07 -10.23 -12.55
C ALA A 273 -4.36 -8.73 -12.60
N GLY A 274 -5.38 -8.36 -13.35
CA GLY A 274 -5.78 -6.96 -13.47
C GLY A 274 -6.70 -6.75 -14.65
N GLN A 275 -7.19 -5.52 -14.75
CA GLN A 275 -8.04 -5.08 -15.85
C GLN A 275 -7.98 -3.57 -16.01
N GLY A 276 -8.31 -3.12 -17.21
CA GLY A 276 -8.30 -1.69 -17.51
C GLY A 276 -6.89 -1.14 -17.35
N TYR A 277 -6.69 -0.21 -16.43
CA TYR A 277 -5.41 0.47 -16.25
C TYR A 277 -4.56 -0.09 -15.09
N PHE A 278 -5.08 -1.01 -14.28
CA PHE A 278 -4.46 -1.45 -13.03
C PHE A 278 -4.24 -2.97 -13.03
N TYR A 279 -2.99 -3.38 -12.80
CA TYR A 279 -2.58 -4.78 -12.74
C TYR A 279 -1.66 -5.01 -11.55
N THR A 280 -1.66 -6.25 -11.05
CA THR A 280 -0.79 -6.72 -9.99
C THR A 280 -0.23 -8.09 -10.34
N ALA A 281 0.94 -8.42 -9.81
CA ALA A 281 1.55 -9.73 -9.92
C ALA A 281 2.41 -10.01 -8.68
N GLN A 282 2.87 -11.25 -8.54
CA GLN A 282 3.86 -11.62 -7.53
C GLN A 282 5.20 -11.89 -8.19
N VAL A 283 6.27 -11.33 -7.61
CA VAL A 283 7.64 -11.55 -8.06
C VAL A 283 8.35 -12.46 -7.09
N PHE A 284 8.99 -13.51 -7.61
CA PHE A 284 9.81 -14.45 -6.87
C PHE A 284 11.29 -14.18 -7.19
N PRO A 285 12.06 -13.62 -6.24
CA PRO A 285 13.49 -13.41 -6.42
C PRO A 285 14.26 -14.73 -6.58
N ILE A 286 15.20 -14.76 -7.51
CA ILE A 286 16.13 -15.89 -7.75
C ILE A 286 17.57 -15.47 -7.40
N ALA A 287 17.96 -14.26 -7.78
CA ALA A 287 19.27 -13.68 -7.48
C ALA A 287 19.16 -12.17 -7.23
N SER A 288 20.24 -11.55 -6.78
CA SER A 288 20.29 -10.12 -6.47
C SER A 288 21.16 -9.36 -7.47
N PRO A 289 20.77 -8.14 -7.91
CA PRO A 289 19.46 -7.50 -7.69
C PRO A 289 18.40 -8.06 -8.64
N VAL A 290 17.12 -8.04 -8.24
CA VAL A 290 15.99 -8.29 -9.13
C VAL A 290 15.69 -7.01 -9.90
N THR A 291 15.67 -7.07 -11.24
CA THR A 291 15.29 -5.91 -12.07
C THR A 291 14.03 -6.19 -12.85
N ILE A 292 13.11 -5.22 -12.86
CA ILE A 292 11.81 -5.33 -13.54
C ILE A 292 11.58 -4.09 -14.38
N GLU A 293 11.18 -4.29 -15.63
CA GLU A 293 10.79 -3.22 -16.55
C GLU A 293 9.77 -3.73 -17.59
N ILE A 294 9.00 -2.81 -18.16
CA ILE A 294 8.15 -3.06 -19.33
C ILE A 294 8.79 -2.30 -20.50
N PRO A 295 9.33 -2.99 -21.52
CA PRO A 295 9.91 -2.34 -22.69
C PRO A 295 8.86 -1.55 -23.49
N PRO A 296 9.25 -0.54 -24.28
CA PRO A 296 8.32 0.18 -25.13
C PRO A 296 7.78 -0.71 -26.26
N GLY A 297 6.52 -0.52 -26.66
CA GLY A 297 5.92 -1.19 -27.82
C GLY A 297 5.59 -2.68 -27.66
N VAL A 298 5.73 -3.25 -26.46
CA VAL A 298 5.34 -4.64 -26.17
C VAL A 298 3.82 -4.82 -26.11
N MET A 299 3.08 -3.73 -25.93
CA MET A 299 1.63 -3.68 -25.99
C MET A 299 1.20 -2.50 -26.87
N VAL A 300 0.17 -2.74 -27.67
CA VAL A 300 -0.44 -1.75 -28.57
C VAL A 300 -1.95 -1.74 -28.34
N ARG A 301 -2.53 -0.55 -28.14
CA ARG A 301 -3.97 -0.36 -28.10
C ARG A 301 -4.37 0.73 -29.09
N GLU A 302 -5.31 0.43 -29.98
CA GLU A 302 -5.83 1.41 -30.96
C GLU A 302 -4.71 2.09 -31.77
N GLY A 303 -3.63 1.35 -32.07
CA GLY A 303 -2.46 1.87 -32.78
C GLY A 303 -1.45 2.63 -31.92
N LEU A 304 -1.73 2.85 -30.63
CA LEU A 304 -0.81 3.49 -29.68
C LEU A 304 0.03 2.44 -28.95
N PRO A 305 1.37 2.45 -29.09
CA PRO A 305 2.25 1.59 -28.30
C PRO A 305 2.38 2.11 -26.86
N ASN A 306 2.75 1.24 -25.91
CA ASN A 306 3.20 1.71 -24.61
C ASN A 306 4.59 2.35 -24.68
N ALA A 307 4.81 3.36 -23.84
CA ALA A 307 6.14 3.86 -23.52
C ALA A 307 6.89 2.83 -22.65
N ALA A 308 8.21 3.00 -22.52
CA ALA A 308 8.98 2.26 -21.53
C ALA A 308 8.50 2.63 -20.11
N SER A 309 8.41 1.65 -19.20
CA SER A 309 8.15 1.94 -17.80
C SER A 309 9.37 2.52 -17.09
N ASN A 310 9.20 3.01 -15.86
CA ASN A 310 10.30 3.08 -14.91
C ASN A 310 10.86 1.66 -14.65
N GLN A 311 12.13 1.58 -14.28
CA GLN A 311 12.77 0.33 -13.88
C GLN A 311 12.73 0.19 -12.36
N LEU A 312 12.37 -1.00 -11.87
CA LEU A 312 12.58 -1.38 -10.48
C LEU A 312 13.90 -2.11 -10.34
N LEU A 313 14.69 -1.75 -9.32
CA LEU A 313 15.94 -2.43 -8.96
C LEU A 313 15.86 -2.77 -7.47
N ILE A 314 15.58 -4.04 -7.17
CA ILE A 314 15.26 -4.51 -5.82
C ILE A 314 16.41 -5.38 -5.30
N PRO A 315 17.13 -4.95 -4.26
CA PRO A 315 18.09 -5.82 -3.58
C PRO A 315 17.36 -7.03 -2.99
N PHE A 316 17.88 -8.22 -3.25
CA PHE A 316 17.38 -9.45 -2.65
C PHE A 316 18.45 -10.06 -1.75
N SER A 317 18.07 -10.41 -0.52
CA SER A 317 18.89 -11.23 0.36
C SER A 317 17.96 -12.21 1.06
N PRO A 318 18.02 -13.52 0.74
CA PRO A 318 17.21 -14.51 1.44
C PRO A 318 17.65 -14.56 2.91
N GLN A 319 17.00 -13.79 3.78
CA GLN A 319 17.37 -13.70 5.20
C GLN A 319 17.07 -15.00 5.97
N ARG A 320 16.41 -15.99 5.35
CA ARG A 320 15.99 -17.20 6.04
C ARG A 320 17.09 -18.19 6.39
N ASP A 321 18.27 -18.14 5.77
CA ASP A 321 19.27 -19.22 5.90
C ASP A 321 20.64 -18.84 6.46
N GLN A 322 20.94 -17.58 6.78
CA GLN A 322 22.23 -17.29 7.42
C GLN A 322 22.17 -17.47 8.95
N ASP A 323 21.11 -17.00 9.60
CA ASP A 323 20.94 -17.06 11.05
C ASP A 323 20.59 -18.46 11.61
N LEU A 324 20.13 -19.38 10.74
CA LEU A 324 19.67 -20.73 11.10
C LEU A 324 20.55 -21.84 10.53
N ARG A 325 21.67 -21.51 9.86
CA ARG A 325 22.54 -22.52 9.25
C ARG A 325 23.28 -23.33 10.31
N LEU A 326 22.94 -24.61 10.39
CA LEU A 326 23.76 -25.61 11.04
C LEU A 326 24.87 -26.04 10.08
N GLU A 327 26.12 -25.95 10.52
CA GLU A 327 27.27 -26.57 9.87
C GLU A 327 27.56 -27.87 10.58
N PHE A 328 27.77 -28.94 9.82
CA PHE A 328 28.13 -30.22 10.41
C PHE A 328 29.24 -30.89 9.62
N ASP A 329 30.04 -31.68 10.33
CA ASP A 329 31.09 -32.52 9.77
C ASP A 329 31.08 -33.87 10.49
N HIS A 330 31.39 -34.94 9.78
CA HIS A 330 31.43 -36.30 10.34
C HIS A 330 32.73 -36.96 9.93
N ASP A 331 33.55 -37.30 10.90
CA ASP A 331 34.76 -38.08 10.70
C ASP A 331 34.44 -39.58 10.77
N PRO A 332 34.40 -40.30 9.63
CA PRO A 332 34.06 -41.72 9.61
C PRO A 332 35.13 -42.60 10.26
N ALA A 333 36.36 -42.12 10.45
CA ALA A 333 37.42 -42.90 11.08
C ALA A 333 37.28 -42.95 12.60
N THR A 334 36.78 -41.86 13.21
CA THR A 334 36.59 -41.75 14.66
C THR A 334 35.12 -41.85 15.09
N GLY A 335 34.18 -41.75 14.15
CA GLY A 335 32.74 -41.66 14.42
C GLY A 335 32.31 -40.33 15.04
N THR A 336 33.21 -39.33 15.04
CA THR A 336 32.98 -38.02 15.64
C THR A 336 32.11 -37.17 14.72
N PHE A 337 31.03 -36.64 15.25
CA PHE A 337 30.17 -35.67 14.61
C PHE A 337 30.35 -34.30 15.24
N ARG A 338 30.70 -33.32 14.42
CA ARG A 338 30.86 -31.93 14.81
C ARG A 338 29.66 -31.14 14.30
N LEU A 339 29.00 -30.40 15.18
CA LEU A 339 27.85 -29.55 14.87
C LEU A 339 28.11 -28.12 15.32
N SER A 340 28.01 -27.15 14.42
CA SER A 340 28.30 -25.74 14.67
C SER A 340 27.17 -24.82 14.21
N TRP A 341 26.81 -23.80 14.99
CA TRP A 341 25.75 -22.85 14.65
C TRP A 341 26.12 -21.43 15.05
N LEU A 342 25.48 -20.42 14.44
CA LEU A 342 25.63 -19.03 14.86
C LEU A 342 25.07 -18.83 16.26
N SER A 343 25.88 -18.21 17.12
CA SER A 343 25.54 -17.97 18.51
C SER A 343 25.32 -16.48 18.76
N LYS A 344 24.14 -16.15 19.26
CA LYS A 344 23.76 -14.79 19.69
C LYS A 344 24.00 -14.61 21.19
N PRO A 345 24.48 -13.42 21.65
CA PRO A 345 24.56 -13.09 23.07
C PRO A 345 23.22 -13.29 23.80
N ASN A 346 23.26 -13.50 25.13
CA ASN A 346 22.09 -13.68 25.99
C ASN A 346 21.17 -14.86 25.60
N ARG A 347 21.73 -15.89 24.96
CA ARG A 347 21.03 -17.13 24.63
C ARG A 347 21.58 -18.32 25.41
N VAL A 348 20.71 -19.29 25.60
CA VAL A 348 21.04 -20.64 26.05
C VAL A 348 20.53 -21.61 24.99
N TYR A 349 21.31 -22.64 24.68
CA TYR A 349 20.96 -23.62 23.66
C TYR A 349 20.77 -25.02 24.24
N HIS A 350 19.91 -25.80 23.60
CA HIS A 350 19.70 -27.22 23.89
C HIS A 350 19.80 -28.00 22.58
N LEU A 351 20.60 -29.07 22.58
CA LEU A 351 20.60 -30.02 21.48
C LEU A 351 19.52 -31.08 21.77
N ARG A 352 18.47 -31.13 20.95
CA ARG A 352 17.44 -32.16 21.03
C ARG A 352 17.59 -33.14 19.89
N SER A 353 17.11 -34.36 20.09
CA SER A 353 17.16 -35.38 19.03
C SER A 353 16.01 -36.36 19.07
N ALA A 354 15.69 -36.92 17.91
CA ALA A 354 14.73 -38.02 17.78
C ALA A 354 15.22 -39.02 16.72
N VAL A 355 14.71 -40.25 16.79
CA VAL A 355 14.97 -41.31 15.79
C VAL A 355 13.90 -41.35 14.69
N ASN A 356 12.85 -40.54 14.82
CA ASN A 356 11.81 -40.38 13.81
C ASN A 356 11.23 -38.96 13.86
N LEU A 357 10.52 -38.57 12.80
CA LEU A 357 9.96 -37.22 12.64
C LEU A 357 8.46 -37.15 12.96
N ARG A 358 7.91 -38.08 13.77
CA ARG A 358 6.47 -38.10 14.06
C ARG A 358 6.04 -36.92 14.92
N ASP A 359 6.86 -36.56 15.90
CA ASP A 359 6.59 -35.46 16.82
C ASP A 359 7.39 -34.20 16.44
N PRO A 360 6.90 -32.98 16.75
CA PRO A 360 7.60 -31.75 16.40
C PRO A 360 8.86 -31.53 17.25
N PRO A 361 9.92 -30.88 16.73
CA PRO A 361 11.21 -30.78 17.41
C PRO A 361 11.22 -30.25 18.87
N PRO A 362 10.36 -29.30 19.28
CA PRO A 362 10.30 -28.84 20.68
C PRO A 362 9.92 -29.95 21.68
N THR A 363 9.25 -31.02 21.24
CA THR A 363 8.89 -32.15 22.11
C THR A 363 9.96 -33.24 22.14
N TRP A 364 10.99 -33.16 21.29
CA TRP A 364 12.08 -34.14 21.27
C TRP A 364 12.88 -34.08 22.57
N PRO A 365 13.33 -35.22 23.10
CA PRO A 365 14.18 -35.23 24.29
C PRO A 365 15.52 -34.53 24.01
N VAL A 366 16.11 -33.93 25.04
CA VAL A 366 17.48 -33.41 24.98
C VAL A 366 18.43 -34.58 24.72
N PHE A 367 19.37 -34.39 23.80
CA PHE A 367 20.37 -35.39 23.45
C PHE A 367 21.51 -35.38 24.46
N GLY A 368 21.75 -36.52 25.11
CA GLY A 368 22.83 -36.67 26.08
C GLY A 368 22.76 -35.64 27.21
N HIS A 369 23.88 -34.95 27.45
CA HIS A 369 24.01 -33.89 28.47
C HIS A 369 23.99 -32.48 27.86
N TYR A 370 23.64 -32.34 26.58
CA TYR A 370 23.69 -31.08 25.83
C TYR A 370 22.48 -30.18 26.13
N THR A 371 22.29 -29.89 27.42
CA THR A 371 21.32 -28.94 27.94
C THR A 371 22.03 -27.68 28.42
N ARG A 372 21.32 -26.55 28.36
CA ARG A 372 21.80 -25.26 28.86
C ARG A 372 23.19 -24.83 28.36
N ILE A 373 23.47 -25.04 27.08
CA ILE A 373 24.72 -24.63 26.44
C ILE A 373 24.76 -23.10 26.37
N LEU A 374 25.73 -22.49 27.04
CA LEU A 374 25.88 -21.03 27.05
C LEU A 374 26.31 -20.52 25.67
N ALA A 375 25.77 -19.36 25.28
CA ALA A 375 26.15 -18.69 24.05
C ALA A 375 27.65 -18.32 24.02
N GLN A 376 28.34 -18.77 22.96
CA GLN A 376 29.70 -18.38 22.60
C GLN A 376 29.70 -17.68 21.21
N PRO A 377 29.36 -16.39 21.12
CA PRO A 377 29.45 -15.66 19.85
C PRO A 377 30.88 -15.66 19.29
N PRO A 378 31.07 -15.75 17.96
CA PRO A 378 30.03 -15.77 16.94
C PRO A 378 29.40 -17.15 16.70
N ARG A 379 30.01 -18.25 17.18
CA ARG A 379 29.53 -19.61 16.96
C ARG A 379 29.74 -20.52 18.16
N ASN A 380 28.72 -21.32 18.46
CA ASN A 380 28.88 -22.50 19.30
C ASN A 380 29.22 -23.71 18.42
N THR A 381 30.02 -24.63 18.95
CA THR A 381 30.37 -25.91 18.33
C THR A 381 30.24 -27.02 19.37
N LEU A 382 29.64 -28.15 18.99
CA LEU A 382 29.61 -29.38 19.77
C LEU A 382 30.29 -30.50 18.98
N GLU A 383 30.98 -31.37 19.69
CA GLU A 383 31.53 -32.60 19.15
C GLU A 383 31.03 -33.78 20.01
N PHE A 384 30.51 -34.81 19.36
CA PHE A 384 30.04 -36.04 19.99
C PHE A 384 30.11 -37.22 19.04
N VAL A 385 30.21 -38.43 19.59
CA VAL A 385 30.12 -39.66 18.80
C VAL A 385 28.65 -39.97 18.52
N LEU A 386 28.31 -40.28 17.27
CA LEU A 386 26.94 -40.67 16.91
C LEU A 386 26.56 -42.00 17.57
N PRO A 387 25.33 -42.13 18.09
CA PRO A 387 24.81 -43.43 18.52
C PRO A 387 24.81 -44.43 17.35
N PRO A 388 24.88 -45.75 17.61
CA PRO A 388 25.02 -46.79 16.58
C PRO A 388 23.75 -47.01 15.72
N GLU A 389 22.76 -46.13 15.81
CA GLU A 389 21.48 -46.24 15.12
C GLU A 389 21.61 -45.81 13.65
N GLU A 390 20.79 -46.37 12.75
CA GLU A 390 20.87 -46.05 11.31
C GLU A 390 20.56 -44.59 10.96
N SER A 391 19.74 -43.91 11.77
CA SER A 391 19.35 -42.52 11.53
C SER A 391 18.91 -41.82 12.81
N ARG A 392 19.39 -40.58 13.00
CA ARG A 392 19.00 -39.70 14.09
C ARG A 392 18.93 -38.25 13.60
N TYR A 393 17.90 -37.55 14.04
CA TYR A 393 17.64 -36.15 13.70
C TYR A 393 18.02 -35.26 14.89
N PHE A 394 18.57 -34.09 14.60
CA PHE A 394 19.02 -33.14 15.62
C PHE A 394 18.42 -31.76 15.38
N VAL A 395 18.14 -31.04 16.46
CA VAL A 395 17.78 -29.61 16.41
C VAL A 395 18.49 -28.85 17.53
N ILE A 396 18.87 -27.60 17.24
CA ILE A 396 19.31 -26.65 18.24
C ILE A 396 18.12 -25.77 18.64
N GLU A 397 17.63 -25.95 19.86
CA GLU A 397 16.64 -25.07 20.47
C GLU A 397 17.35 -23.93 21.19
N ALA A 398 16.88 -22.69 21.01
CA ALA A 398 17.45 -21.50 21.63
C ALA A 398 16.44 -20.83 22.57
N GLU A 399 16.83 -20.65 23.82
CA GLU A 399 16.09 -19.90 24.84
C GLU A 399 16.76 -18.55 25.09
N THR A 400 15.97 -17.49 25.30
CA THR A 400 16.49 -16.17 25.67
C THR A 400 16.69 -16.11 27.18
N ILE A 401 17.88 -15.74 27.63
CA ILE A 401 18.09 -15.38 29.04
C ILE A 401 17.53 -13.97 29.24
N THR A 402 16.39 -13.85 29.90
CA THR A 402 15.94 -12.55 30.41
C THR A 402 16.71 -12.26 31.71
N PRO A 403 17.46 -11.15 31.82
CA PRO A 403 17.99 -10.72 33.11
C PRO A 403 16.82 -10.52 34.07
N LYS A 404 16.91 -11.08 35.28
CA LYS A 404 16.00 -10.72 36.37
C LYS A 404 16.37 -9.36 36.94
#